data_AF-A0A8T4NRL6-F1
#
_entry.id   AF-A0A8T4NRL6-F1
#
_cell.length_a   1.000
_cell.length_b   1.000
_cell.length_c   1.000
_cell.angle_alpha   90.00
_cell.angle_beta   90.00
_cell.angle_gamma   90.00
#
_symmetry.space_group_name_H-M   'P 1'
#
loop_
_entity.id
_entity.type
_entity.pdbx_description
1 polymer ?
#
loop_
_entity_poly.entity_id
_entity_poly.type
_entity_poly.pdbx_seq_one_letter_code
_entity_poly.pdbx_strand_id
1 'polypeptide(L)'
;MKTDTKNFKDRIKEEMSVDYSNALERNFEIAKKFIRVTNEGKVSLLTKDKLSGKEQILLYLIGKLYAKEAGFSNNHEVDNKELMNELGIPKGSLLPWLMDLRKKPGIKQVKKGKNTNHYVPIHLVEKILKETEKKGSLKQ
;
A
#
# COMPACT_ATOMS: atom_id res chain seq x y z
N MET A 1 -22.69 23.37 -36.89
CA MET A 1 -21.63 22.92 -35.97
C MET A 1 -22.28 22.55 -34.66
N LYS A 2 -22.36 21.25 -34.32
CA LYS A 2 -22.95 20.80 -33.06
C LYS A 2 -21.91 20.98 -31.96
N THR A 3 -22.24 21.76 -30.94
CA THR A 3 -21.43 21.93 -29.74
C THR A 3 -21.41 20.61 -28.98
N ASP A 4 -20.26 19.92 -29.02
CA ASP A 4 -19.93 18.81 -28.13
C ASP A 4 -19.84 19.34 -26.69
N THR A 5 -20.99 19.40 -26.02
CA THR A 5 -21.03 19.61 -24.58
C THR A 5 -20.54 18.32 -23.93
N LYS A 6 -19.22 18.14 -23.81
CA LYS A 6 -18.63 17.06 -23.02
C LYS A 6 -19.34 17.04 -21.67
N ASN A 7 -19.98 15.90 -21.35
CA ASN A 7 -20.69 15.70 -20.10
C ASN A 7 -19.74 16.02 -18.95
N PHE A 8 -20.22 16.75 -17.93
CA PHE A 8 -19.42 17.11 -16.76
C PHE A 8 -18.70 15.89 -16.14
N LYS A 9 -19.31 14.70 -16.21
CA LYS A 9 -18.68 13.44 -15.79
C LYS A 9 -17.43 13.07 -16.61
N ASP A 10 -17.43 13.32 -17.91
CA ASP A 10 -16.29 13.02 -18.79
C ASP A 10 -15.17 14.05 -18.60
N ARG A 11 -15.52 15.31 -18.34
CA ARG A 11 -14.55 16.34 -17.95
C ARG A 11 -13.88 16.05 -16.61
N ILE A 12 -14.62 15.56 -15.62
CA ILE A 12 -14.02 15.10 -14.35
C ILE A 12 -13.06 13.92 -14.59
N LYS A 13 -13.44 12.99 -15.48
CA LYS A 13 -12.58 11.84 -15.82
C LYS A 13 -11.28 12.24 -16.52
N GLU A 14 -11.34 13.22 -17.42
CA GLU A 14 -10.17 13.65 -18.19
C GLU A 14 -9.31 14.69 -17.45
N GLU A 15 -9.92 15.69 -16.83
CA GLU A 15 -9.22 16.87 -16.27
C GLU A 15 -8.90 16.71 -14.77
N MET A 16 -9.68 15.90 -14.03
CA MET A 16 -9.60 15.83 -12.56
C MET A 16 -9.32 14.42 -12.02
N SER A 17 -9.11 13.42 -12.89
CA SER A 17 -8.75 12.08 -12.43
C SER A 17 -7.25 12.01 -12.19
N VAL A 18 -6.89 11.64 -10.97
CA VAL A 18 -5.51 11.27 -10.64
C VAL A 18 -5.31 9.86 -11.15
N ASP A 19 -4.46 9.70 -12.16
CA ASP A 19 -4.06 8.38 -12.61
C ASP A 19 -3.21 7.71 -11.52
N TYR A 20 -3.83 6.76 -10.83
CA TYR A 20 -3.24 6.03 -9.72
C TYR A 20 -2.06 5.16 -10.17
N SER A 21 -2.07 4.69 -11.41
CA SER A 21 -0.95 3.95 -12.00
C SER A 21 0.30 4.82 -12.04
N ASN A 22 0.16 6.12 -12.32
CA ASN A 22 1.25 7.08 -12.34
C ASN A 22 1.94 7.22 -10.96
N ALA A 23 1.18 7.12 -9.86
CA ALA A 23 1.76 7.21 -8.51
C ALA A 23 2.56 5.95 -8.13
N LEU A 24 2.09 4.75 -8.50
CA LEU A 24 2.82 3.50 -8.27
C LEU A 24 4.03 3.40 -9.21
N GLU A 25 3.85 3.71 -10.49
CA GLU A 25 4.90 3.69 -11.51
C GLU A 25 6.08 4.60 -11.14
N ARG A 26 5.81 5.86 -10.75
CA ARG A 26 6.86 6.80 -10.29
C ARG A 26 7.68 6.29 -9.12
N ASN A 27 7.08 5.45 -8.27
CA ASN A 27 7.70 4.92 -7.07
C ASN A 27 8.22 3.49 -7.25
N PHE A 28 8.09 2.91 -8.45
CA PHE A 28 8.44 1.52 -8.72
C PHE A 28 9.91 1.21 -8.41
N GLU A 29 10.81 2.11 -8.81
CA GLU A 29 12.26 1.96 -8.61
C GLU A 29 12.65 1.92 -7.12
N ILE A 30 11.92 2.64 -6.26
CA ILE A 30 12.14 2.61 -4.81
C ILE A 30 11.46 1.36 -4.23
N ALA A 31 10.21 1.10 -4.61
CA ALA A 31 9.43 -0.03 -4.13
C ALA A 31 10.12 -1.38 -4.40
N LYS A 32 10.71 -1.58 -5.58
CA LYS A 32 11.43 -2.81 -5.95
C LYS A 32 12.70 -3.04 -5.14
N LYS A 33 13.18 -2.09 -4.34
CA LYS A 33 14.29 -2.35 -3.40
C LYS A 33 13.83 -3.12 -2.17
N PHE A 34 12.54 -3.02 -1.84
CA PHE A 34 11.97 -3.56 -0.60
C PHE A 34 10.96 -4.68 -0.84
N ILE A 35 10.22 -4.63 -1.95
CA ILE A 35 9.01 -5.42 -2.17
C ILE A 35 9.19 -6.34 -3.37
N ARG A 36 8.78 -7.59 -3.22
CA ARG A 36 8.53 -8.54 -4.31
C ARG A 36 7.08 -9.02 -4.21
N VAL A 37 6.45 -9.25 -5.36
CA VAL A 37 5.10 -9.81 -5.42
C VAL A 37 5.18 -11.12 -6.20
N THR A 38 4.53 -12.15 -5.68
CA THR A 38 4.41 -13.45 -6.35
C THR A 38 3.20 -13.46 -7.28
N ASN A 39 3.16 -14.40 -8.22
CA ASN A 39 2.03 -14.58 -9.14
C ASN A 39 0.72 -14.96 -8.41
N GLU A 40 0.80 -15.39 -7.15
CA GLU A 40 -0.36 -15.65 -6.27
C GLU A 40 -0.86 -14.40 -5.54
N GLY A 41 -0.24 -13.23 -5.77
CA GLY A 41 -0.58 -11.98 -5.10
C GLY A 41 -0.08 -11.88 -3.65
N LYS A 42 0.81 -12.80 -3.23
CA LYS A 42 1.54 -12.70 -1.95
C LYS A 42 2.70 -11.71 -2.08
N VAL A 43 2.96 -11.00 -0.99
CA VAL A 43 4.00 -9.97 -0.92
C VAL A 43 5.15 -10.46 -0.05
N SER A 44 6.36 -10.40 -0.58
CA SER A 44 7.60 -10.71 0.14
C SER A 44 8.45 -9.45 0.34
N LEU A 45 9.00 -9.29 1.54
CA LEU A 45 9.84 -8.15 1.93
C LEU A 45 11.31 -8.56 1.93
N LEU A 46 12.14 -7.91 1.12
CA LEU A 46 13.54 -8.29 0.89
C LEU A 46 14.48 -8.02 2.08
N THR A 47 14.17 -7.03 2.92
CA THR A 47 15.02 -6.59 4.04
C THR A 47 14.27 -6.62 5.37
N LYS A 48 13.48 -7.67 5.59
CA LYS A 48 12.58 -7.80 6.75
C LYS A 48 13.29 -7.60 8.10
N ASP A 49 14.53 -8.07 8.21
CA ASP A 49 15.41 -7.95 9.38
C ASP A 49 15.82 -6.50 9.71
N LYS A 50 15.93 -5.63 8.71
CA LYS A 50 16.33 -4.22 8.89
C LYS A 50 15.15 -3.29 9.16
N LEU A 51 13.93 -3.79 8.96
CA LEU A 51 12.67 -3.05 9.05
C LEU A 51 11.99 -3.28 10.40
N SER A 52 11.52 -2.19 11.02
CA SER A 52 10.63 -2.30 12.17
C SER A 52 9.30 -2.96 11.80
N GLY A 53 8.61 -3.56 12.76
CA GLY A 53 7.32 -4.20 12.50
C GLY A 53 6.27 -3.26 11.88
N LYS A 54 6.29 -1.97 12.24
CA LYS A 54 5.46 -0.93 11.62
C LYS A 54 5.81 -0.70 10.13
N GLU A 55 7.09 -0.67 9.79
CA GLU A 55 7.57 -0.53 8.41
C GLU A 55 7.22 -1.77 7.58
N GLN A 56 7.37 -2.96 8.17
CA GLN A 56 6.97 -4.21 7.51
C GLN A 56 5.49 -4.19 7.14
N ILE A 57 4.60 -3.77 8.06
CA ILE A 57 3.17 -3.61 7.79
C ILE A 57 2.94 -2.63 6.64
N LEU A 58 3.56 -1.44 6.70
CA LEU A 58 3.38 -0.42 5.67
C LEU A 58 3.82 -0.89 4.29
N LEU A 59 5.00 -1.49 4.18
CA LEU A 59 5.53 -2.02 2.92
C LEU A 59 4.69 -3.19 2.40
N TYR A 60 4.17 -4.04 3.28
CA TYR A 60 3.27 -5.13 2.90
C TYR A 60 1.98 -4.58 2.26
N LEU A 61 1.36 -3.59 2.90
CA LEU A 61 0.16 -2.93 2.37
C LEU A 61 0.43 -2.24 1.02
N ILE A 62 1.60 -1.62 0.86
CA ILE A 62 2.03 -1.06 -0.43
C ILE A 62 2.22 -2.16 -1.47
N GLY A 63 2.83 -3.28 -1.11
CA GLY A 63 2.98 -4.42 -2.01
C GLY A 63 1.65 -4.98 -2.49
N LYS A 64 0.60 -4.95 -1.67
CA LYS A 64 -0.75 -5.36 -2.07
C LYS A 64 -1.42 -4.39 -3.05
N LEU A 65 -1.05 -3.10 -3.02
CA LEU A 65 -1.42 -2.16 -4.09
C LEU A 65 -0.78 -2.58 -5.41
N TYR A 66 0.54 -2.86 -5.42
CA TYR A 66 1.23 -3.33 -6.63
C TYR A 66 0.70 -4.69 -7.11
N ALA A 67 0.37 -5.61 -6.19
CA ALA A 67 -0.21 -6.91 -6.54
C ALA A 67 -1.57 -6.75 -7.22
N LYS A 68 -2.38 -5.81 -6.74
CA LYS A 68 -3.66 -5.48 -7.38
C LYS A 68 -3.45 -4.85 -8.76
N GLU A 69 -2.55 -3.88 -8.86
CA GLU A 69 -2.24 -3.19 -10.12
C GLU A 69 -1.72 -4.15 -11.20
N ALA A 70 -0.88 -5.11 -10.80
CA ALA A 70 -0.36 -6.15 -11.69
C ALA A 70 -1.38 -7.25 -12.02
N GLY A 71 -2.59 -7.21 -11.47
CA GLY A 71 -3.63 -8.22 -11.69
C GLY A 71 -3.43 -9.54 -10.93
N PHE A 72 -2.47 -9.62 -10.01
CA PHE A 72 -2.23 -10.82 -9.19
C PHE A 72 -3.22 -10.95 -8.02
N SER A 73 -3.95 -9.89 -7.69
CA SER A 73 -4.97 -9.89 -6.65
C SER A 73 -6.15 -8.99 -7.03
N ASN A 74 -7.36 -9.44 -6.71
CA ASN A 74 -8.58 -8.63 -6.92
C ASN A 74 -8.71 -7.50 -5.88
N ASN A 75 -8.03 -7.61 -4.74
CA ASN A 75 -8.09 -6.63 -3.66
C ASN A 75 -6.69 -6.31 -3.09
N HIS A 76 -6.52 -5.06 -2.68
CA HIS A 76 -5.30 -4.55 -2.05
C HIS A 76 -5.44 -4.41 -0.53
N GLU A 77 -6.66 -4.57 0.00
CA GLU A 77 -6.90 -4.55 1.44
C GLU A 77 -6.49 -5.89 2.07
N VAL A 78 -5.99 -5.81 3.31
CA VAL A 78 -5.40 -6.94 4.04
C VAL A 78 -6.04 -7.07 5.40
N ASP A 79 -6.44 -8.27 5.81
CA ASP A 79 -6.98 -8.48 7.14
C ASP A 79 -5.89 -8.73 8.21
N ASN A 80 -6.28 -8.72 9.48
CA ASN A 80 -5.34 -8.97 10.56
C ASN A 80 -4.68 -10.36 10.48
N LYS A 81 -5.39 -11.38 9.98
CA LYS A 81 -4.87 -12.75 9.92
C LYS A 81 -3.76 -12.85 8.88
N GLU A 82 -3.95 -12.26 7.71
CA GLU A 82 -2.93 -12.19 6.66
C GLU A 82 -1.69 -11.44 7.19
N LEU A 83 -1.86 -10.29 7.84
CA LEU A 83 -0.72 -9.57 8.43
C LEU A 83 0.03 -10.39 9.49
N MET A 84 -0.68 -11.15 10.33
CA MET A 84 -0.03 -12.01 11.33
C MET A 84 0.72 -13.17 10.68
N ASN A 85 0.12 -13.82 9.68
CA ASN A 85 0.67 -15.01 9.03
C ASN A 85 1.86 -14.66 8.14
N GLU A 86 1.72 -13.67 7.28
CA GLU A 86 2.72 -13.32 6.26
C GLU A 86 3.90 -12.55 6.88
N LEU A 87 3.63 -11.70 7.87
CA LEU A 87 4.69 -10.95 8.57
C LEU A 87 5.21 -11.66 9.82
N GLY A 88 4.55 -12.72 10.29
CA GLY A 88 4.95 -13.40 11.54
C GLY A 88 4.81 -12.51 12.78
N ILE A 89 3.91 -11.51 12.73
CA ILE A 89 3.73 -10.55 13.82
C ILE A 89 2.67 -11.10 14.80
N PRO A 90 2.97 -11.20 16.10
CA PRO A 90 1.98 -11.64 17.07
C PRO A 90 0.86 -10.60 17.24
N LYS A 91 -0.36 -11.07 17.51
CA LYS A 91 -1.56 -10.21 17.68
C LYS A 91 -1.36 -9.08 18.69
N GLY A 92 -0.65 -9.35 19.79
CA GLY A 92 -0.37 -8.37 20.84
C GLY A 92 0.46 -7.18 20.37
N SER A 93 1.33 -7.36 19.36
CA SER A 93 2.12 -6.28 18.76
C SER A 93 1.40 -5.66 17.56
N LEU A 94 0.71 -6.47 16.76
CA LEU A 94 0.03 -6.01 15.55
C LEU A 94 -1.02 -4.93 15.83
N LEU A 95 -1.90 -5.15 16.82
CA LEU A 95 -3.02 -4.23 17.07
C LEU A 95 -2.57 -2.83 17.53
N PRO A 96 -1.64 -2.67 18.49
CA PRO A 96 -1.08 -1.37 18.82
C PRO A 96 -0.41 -0.69 17.63
N TRP A 97 0.36 -1.44 16.83
CA TRP A 97 1.03 -0.88 15.66
C TRP A 97 0.05 -0.40 14.60
N LEU A 98 -1.00 -1.16 14.29
CA LEU A 98 -2.06 -0.71 13.39
C LEU A 98 -2.77 0.54 13.94
N MET A 99 -2.99 0.63 15.26
CA MET A 99 -3.55 1.83 15.87
C MET A 99 -2.66 3.06 15.65
N ASP A 100 -1.36 2.92 15.83
CA ASP A 100 -0.40 4.00 15.59
C ASP A 100 -0.33 4.37 14.11
N LEU A 101 -0.29 3.38 13.22
CA LEU A 101 -0.24 3.59 11.77
C LEU A 101 -1.49 4.29 11.23
N ARG A 102 -2.66 4.07 11.86
CA ARG A 102 -3.91 4.79 11.56
C ARG A 102 -3.83 6.28 11.95
N LYS A 103 -3.07 6.61 13.00
CA LYS A 103 -2.82 8.01 13.38
C LYS A 103 -1.77 8.65 12.48
N LYS A 104 -0.65 7.94 12.22
CA LYS A 104 0.44 8.39 11.35
C LYS A 104 1.17 7.16 10.79
N PRO A 105 1.25 6.97 9.46
CA PRO A 105 1.04 7.97 8.41
C PRO A 105 -0.42 8.22 8.02
N GLY A 106 -1.38 7.44 8.55
CA GLY A 106 -2.81 7.60 8.24
C GLY A 106 -3.39 6.45 7.42
N ILE A 107 -2.97 5.21 7.68
CA ILE A 107 -3.56 4.03 7.02
C ILE A 107 -5.06 3.96 7.30
N LYS A 108 -5.82 3.37 6.38
CA LYS A 108 -7.27 3.28 6.47
C LYS A 108 -7.69 1.85 6.75
N GLN A 109 -8.86 1.72 7.35
CA GLN A 109 -9.48 0.43 7.62
C GLN A 109 -10.91 0.41 7.10
N VAL A 110 -11.36 -0.75 6.65
CA VAL A 110 -12.73 -1.01 6.20
C VAL A 110 -13.23 -2.25 6.93
N LYS A 111 -14.44 -2.17 7.47
CA LYS A 111 -15.12 -3.33 8.06
C LYS A 111 -15.79 -4.12 6.94
N LYS A 112 -15.43 -5.38 6.78
CA LYS A 112 -16.09 -6.33 5.88
C LYS A 112 -16.66 -7.48 6.70
N GLY A 113 -17.93 -7.35 7.07
CA GLY A 113 -18.61 -8.28 7.98
C GLY A 113 -17.90 -8.34 9.34
N LYS A 114 -17.41 -9.53 9.70
CA LYS A 114 -16.67 -9.77 10.96
C LYS A 114 -15.19 -9.38 10.89
N ASN A 115 -14.66 -9.11 9.70
CA ASN A 115 -13.24 -8.81 9.49
C ASN A 115 -13.01 -7.30 9.37
N THR A 116 -11.86 -6.87 9.86
CA THR A 116 -11.34 -5.51 9.61
C THR A 116 -10.17 -5.63 8.66
N ASN A 117 -10.30 -5.03 7.48
CA ASN A 117 -9.24 -4.97 6.51
C ASN A 117 -8.57 -3.59 6.55
N HIS A 118 -7.27 -3.55 6.24
CA HIS A 118 -6.44 -2.36 6.24
C HIS A 118 -5.85 -2.14 4.86
N TYR A 119 -5.67 -0.88 4.50
CA TYR A 119 -4.99 -0.50 3.27
C TYR A 119 -4.26 0.82 3.43
N VAL A 120 -3.25 1.04 2.58
CA VAL A 120 -2.55 2.32 2.48
C VAL A 120 -3.21 3.14 1.38
N PRO A 121 -3.69 4.36 1.67
CA PRO A 121 -4.06 5.32 0.63
C PRO A 121 -2.88 5.61 -0.30
N ILE A 122 -3.13 5.60 -1.60
CA ILE A 122 -2.07 5.70 -2.60
C ILE A 122 -1.22 6.98 -2.51
N HIS A 123 -1.80 8.11 -2.09
CA HIS A 123 -1.08 9.36 -1.89
C HIS A 123 -0.02 9.28 -0.77
N LEU A 124 -0.07 8.26 0.09
CA LEU A 124 0.93 8.03 1.14
C LEU A 124 2.10 7.15 0.67
N VAL A 125 1.97 6.45 -0.46
CA VAL A 125 2.97 5.47 -0.95
C VAL A 125 4.34 6.12 -1.08
N GLU A 126 4.43 7.24 -1.78
CA GLU A 126 5.69 7.96 -2.01
C GLU A 126 6.37 8.35 -0.69
N LYS A 127 5.60 8.92 0.23
CA LYS A 127 6.10 9.36 1.54
C LYS A 127 6.68 8.19 2.32
N ILE A 128 5.93 7.09 2.41
CA ILE A 128 6.34 5.89 3.15
C ILE A 128 7.61 5.28 2.55
N LEU A 129 7.67 5.16 1.23
CA LEU A 129 8.83 4.58 0.54
C LEU A 129 10.08 5.45 0.72
N LYS A 130 9.97 6.77 0.59
CA LYS A 130 11.08 7.71 0.84
C LYS A 130 11.55 7.70 2.29
N GLU A 131 10.63 7.66 3.26
CA GLU A 131 10.99 7.55 4.68
C GLU A 131 11.72 6.23 4.99
N THR A 132 11.28 5.13 4.37
CA THR A 132 11.92 3.81 4.49
C THR A 132 13.31 3.82 3.86
N GLU A 133 13.46 4.38 2.65
CA GLU A 133 14.74 4.47 1.94
C GLU A 133 15.76 5.30 2.71
N LYS A 134 15.36 6.48 3.23
CA LYS A 134 16.23 7.32 4.06
C LYS A 134 16.79 6.58 5.26
N LYS A 135 15.95 5.79 5.95
CA LYS A 135 16.39 4.98 7.09
C LYS A 135 17.27 3.81 6.69
N GLY A 136 17.02 3.20 5.54
CA GLY A 136 17.84 2.12 4.99
C GLY A 136 19.25 2.59 4.61
N SER A 137 19.38 3.80 4.05
CA SER A 137 20.67 4.41 3.71
C SER A 137 21.47 4.88 4.92
N LEU A 138 20.82 5.15 6.05
CA LEU A 138 21.47 5.54 7.32
C LEU A 138 22.01 4.35 8.13
N LYS A 139 21.67 3.11 7.75
CA LYS A 139 22.10 1.87 8.43
C LYS A 139 23.19 1.11 7.66
N GLN A 140 23.84 1.75 6.68
CA GLN A 140 25.00 1.21 5.96
C GLN A 140 26.29 1.79 6.52
#